data_AF-A0A1V3XF39-F1
#
_entry.id   AF-A0A1V3XF39-F1
#
_cell.length_a   1.000
_cell.length_b   1.000
_cell.length_c   1.000
_cell.angle_alpha   90.00
_cell.angle_beta   90.00
_cell.angle_gamma   90.00
#
_symmetry.space_group_name_H-M   'P 1'
#
loop_
_entity.id
_entity.type
_entity.pdbx_description
1 polymer ?
#
loop_
_entity_poly.entity_id
_entity_poly.type
_entity_poly.pdbx_seq_one_letter_code
_entity_poly.pdbx_strand_id
1 'polypeptide(L)' 'MVLYEPQRQAPNISLSDLQEGASNNWGCQHALSAVSNVVIDVNACGYHIASEGRQLADKMVAKVAGQ' A
#
# COMPACT_ATOMS: atom_id res chain seq x y z
N MET A 1 29.93 -10.71 -5.53
CA MET A 1 28.68 -11.48 -5.66
C MET A 1 27.78 -11.04 -4.52
N VAL A 2 26.86 -10.11 -4.78
CA VAL A 2 25.83 -9.73 -3.81
C VAL A 2 24.72 -10.76 -3.99
N LEU A 3 24.47 -11.59 -2.98
CA LEU A 3 23.30 -12.45 -2.97
C LEU A 3 22.09 -11.53 -2.81
N TYR A 4 21.32 -11.35 -3.88
CA TYR A 4 20.00 -10.74 -3.78
C TYR A 4 19.13 -11.72 -2.97
N GLU A 5 18.98 -11.46 -1.68
CA GLU A 5 17.93 -12.07 -0.89
C GLU A 5 16.63 -11.40 -1.37
N PRO A 6 15.76 -12.07 -2.15
CA PRO A 6 14.45 -11.52 -2.44
C PRO A 6 13.81 -11.27 -1.09
N GLN A 7 13.53 -9.99 -0.80
CA GLN A 7 12.97 -9.58 0.47
C GLN A 7 11.83 -10.55 0.81
N ARG A 8 11.88 -11.22 1.96
CA ARG A 8 10.71 -11.94 2.52
C ARG A 8 9.60 -10.95 2.95
N GLN A 9 9.55 -9.80 2.32
CA GLN A 9 8.56 -8.76 2.48
C GLN A 9 7.53 -9.00 1.38
N ALA A 10 6.25 -9.00 1.74
CA ALA A 10 5.18 -9.09 0.74
C ALA A 10 5.37 -7.97 -0.30
N PRO A 11 5.18 -8.25 -1.61
CA PRO A 11 5.19 -7.21 -2.64
C PRO A 11 4.17 -6.14 -2.26
N ASN A 12 4.54 -4.87 -2.37
CA ASN A 12 3.65 -3.74 -2.11
C ASN A 12 3.90 -2.68 -3.18
N ILE A 13 2.93 -2.50 -4.06
CA ILE A 13 2.95 -1.50 -5.13
C ILE A 13 1.97 -0.41 -4.72
N SER A 14 2.41 0.84 -4.71
CA SER A 14 1.56 1.97 -4.35
C SER A 14 1.61 3.07 -5.40
N LEU A 15 0.45 3.61 -5.73
CA LEU A 15 0.27 4.77 -6.59
C LEU A 15 -0.51 5.83 -5.83
N SER A 16 0.02 7.05 -5.78
CA SER A 16 -0.72 8.20 -5.27
C SER A 16 -1.31 8.99 -6.42
N ASP A 17 -2.58 9.37 -6.30
CA ASP A 17 -3.26 10.31 -7.16
C ASP A 17 -3.70 11.55 -6.38
N LEU A 18 -3.84 12.65 -7.09
CA LEU A 18 -4.37 13.90 -6.57
C LEU A 18 -5.57 14.29 -7.41
N GLN A 19 -6.65 14.70 -6.75
CA GLN A 19 -7.85 15.14 -7.44
C GLN A 19 -7.68 16.58 -7.92
N GLU A 20 -7.75 16.77 -9.24
CA GLU A 20 -7.78 18.10 -9.83
C GLU A 20 -9.02 18.89 -9.36
N GLY A 21 -8.82 20.17 -9.05
CA GLY A 21 -9.90 21.06 -8.61
C GLY A 21 -10.34 20.88 -7.15
N ALA A 22 -9.74 19.96 -6.38
CA ALA A 22 -9.96 19.88 -4.95
C ALA A 22 -9.21 21.02 -4.23
N SER A 23 -9.94 21.87 -3.50
CA SER A 23 -9.39 23.07 -2.86
C SER A 23 -8.38 22.80 -1.73
N ASN A 24 -8.23 21.54 -1.31
CA ASN A 24 -7.45 21.14 -0.15
C ASN A 24 -6.63 19.87 -0.42
N ASN A 25 -6.16 19.68 -1.66
CA ASN A 25 -5.28 18.58 -2.04
C ASN A 25 -5.85 17.19 -1.66
N TRP A 26 -7.16 17.01 -1.86
CA TRP A 26 -7.74 15.68 -1.76
C TRP A 26 -7.04 14.76 -2.75
N GLY A 27 -6.60 13.62 -2.25
CA GLY A 27 -5.95 12.60 -3.05
C GLY A 27 -6.10 11.24 -2.41
N CYS A 28 -5.78 10.21 -3.18
CA CYS A 28 -5.78 8.85 -2.72
C CYS A 28 -4.41 8.19 -2.89
N GLN A 29 -4.15 7.19 -2.08
CA GLN A 29 -3.10 6.22 -2.32
C GLN A 29 -3.73 4.84 -2.50
N HIS A 30 -3.61 4.34 -3.72
CA HIS A 30 -3.93 2.97 -4.05
C HIS A 30 -2.71 2.09 -3.77
N ALA A 31 -2.87 1.05 -2.97
CA ALA A 31 -1.82 0.11 -2.61
C ALA A 31 -2.29 -1.33 -2.85
N LEU A 32 -1.48 -2.08 -3.59
CA LEU A 32 -1.68 -3.49 -3.91
C LEU A 32 -0.59 -4.32 -3.26
N SER A 33 -0.98 -5.34 -2.51
CA SER A 33 -0.07 -6.31 -1.92
C SER A 33 -0.57 -7.74 -2.10
N ALA A 34 0.31 -8.71 -1.93
CA ALA A 34 -0.03 -10.12 -2.01
C ALA A 34 0.71 -10.93 -0.94
N VAL A 35 0.01 -11.84 -0.28
CA VAL A 35 0.55 -12.76 0.72
C VAL A 35 -0.17 -14.10 0.63
N SER A 36 0.59 -15.19 0.54
CA SER A 36 0.07 -16.54 0.31
C SER A 36 -0.81 -16.63 -0.94
N ASN A 37 -2.13 -16.85 -0.77
CA ASN A 37 -3.13 -16.92 -1.83
C ASN A 37 -4.12 -15.73 -1.80
N VAL A 38 -3.76 -14.64 -1.11
CA VAL A 38 -4.61 -13.46 -0.93
C VAL A 38 -3.96 -12.25 -1.59
N VAL A 39 -4.76 -11.53 -2.39
CA VAL A 39 -4.44 -10.18 -2.88
C VAL A 39 -5.14 -9.17 -1.98
N ILE A 40 -4.40 -8.15 -1.59
CA ILE A 40 -4.86 -7.06 -0.74
C ILE A 40 -4.85 -5.80 -1.59
N ASP A 41 -6.03 -5.22 -1.78
CA ASP A 41 -6.25 -3.99 -2.53
C ASP A 41 -6.80 -2.93 -1.58
N VAL A 42 -6.07 -1.84 -1.43
CA VAL A 42 -6.41 -0.72 -0.55
C VAL A 42 -6.44 0.55 -1.38
N ASN A 43 -7.53 1.32 -1.26
CA ASN A 43 -7.56 2.71 -1.71
C ASN A 43 -7.83 3.62 -0.50
N ALA A 44 -6.84 4.42 -0.10
CA ALA A 44 -6.92 5.30 1.06
C ALA A 44 -6.94 6.77 0.62
N CYS A 45 -8.01 7.50 0.91
CA CYS A 45 -8.20 8.88 0.46
C CYS A 45 -8.28 9.86 1.64
N GLY A 46 -7.82 11.08 1.42
CA GLY A 46 -7.77 12.12 2.44
C GLY A 46 -7.12 13.39 1.93
N TYR A 47 -7.14 14.44 2.77
CA TYR A 47 -6.50 15.72 2.45
C TYR A 47 -4.98 15.71 2.64
N HIS A 48 -4.47 14.72 3.39
CA HIS A 48 -3.06 14.61 3.76
C HIS A 48 -2.58 13.16 3.69
N ILE A 49 -2.86 12.49 2.57
CA ILE A 49 -2.38 11.12 2.32
C ILE A 49 -0.94 11.16 1.79
N ALA A 50 -0.06 10.37 2.40
CA ALA A 50 1.32 10.17 1.98
C ALA A 50 1.68 8.68 1.88
N SER A 51 1.33 7.86 2.88
CA SER A 51 1.71 6.43 2.95
C SER A 51 0.67 5.54 3.64
N GLU A 52 -0.49 6.09 3.97
CA GLU A 52 -1.54 5.44 4.75
C GLU A 52 -2.09 4.21 4.03
N GLY A 53 -2.28 4.28 2.71
CA GLY A 53 -2.72 3.14 1.89
C GLY A 53 -1.72 1.98 1.97
N ARG A 54 -0.42 2.28 1.84
CA ARG A 54 0.66 1.29 2.00
C ARG A 54 0.67 0.70 3.42
N GLN A 55 0.60 1.53 4.45
CA GLN A 55 0.61 1.07 5.85
C GLN A 55 -0.60 0.20 6.17
N LEU A 56 -1.77 0.49 5.60
CA LEU A 56 -2.96 -0.35 5.72
C LEU A 56 -2.76 -1.69 5.05
N ALA A 57 -2.24 -1.72 3.82
CA ALA A 57 -1.92 -2.97 3.14
C ALA A 57 -0.92 -3.83 3.95
N ASP A 58 0.13 -3.23 4.51
CA ASP A 58 1.12 -3.93 5.34
C ASP A 58 0.49 -4.54 6.61
N LYS A 59 -0.43 -3.82 7.27
CA LYS A 59 -1.17 -4.34 8.43
C LYS A 59 -2.10 -5.50 8.06
N MET A 60 -2.75 -5.43 6.90
CA MET A 60 -3.58 -6.52 6.41
C MET A 60 -2.74 -7.74 6.03
N VAL A 61 -1.57 -7.54 5.41
CA VAL A 61 -0.58 -8.61 5.15
C VAL A 61 -0.19 -9.30 6.44
N ALA A 62 0.20 -8.54 7.47
CA ALA A 62 0.59 -9.08 8.77
C ALA A 62 -0.52 -9.97 9.35
N LYS A 63 -1.76 -9.48 9.31
CA LYS A 63 -2.93 -10.24 9.78
C LYS A 63 -3.16 -11.54 9.01
N VAL A 64 -3.00 -11.54 7.68
CA VAL A 64 -3.13 -12.76 6.87
C VAL A 64 -1.95 -13.71 7.11
N ALA A 65 -0.75 -13.18 7.36
CA ALA A 65 0.44 -13.95 7.72
C ALA A 65 0.38 -14.53 9.14
N GLY A 66 -0.63 -14.18 9.94
CA GLY A 66 -0.80 -14.65 11.32
C GLY A 66 0.08 -13.93 12.34
N GLN A 67 0.45 -12.67 12.05
CA GLN A 67 1.20 -11.78 12.95
C GLN A 67 0.27 -10.85 13.74
#